data_AF-A0A942DRP7-F1
#
_entry.id   AF-A0A942DRP7-F1
#
_cell.length_a   1.000
_cell.length_b   1.000
_cell.length_c   1.000
_cell.angle_alpha   90.00
_cell.angle_beta   90.00
_cell.angle_gamma   90.00
#
_symmetry.space_group_name_H-M   'P 1'
#
loop_
_entity.id
_entity.type
_entity.pdbx_description
1 polymer ?
#
loop_
_entity_poly.entity_id
_entity_poly.type
_entity_poly.pdbx_seq_one_letter_code
_entity_poly.pdbx_strand_id
1 'polypeptide(L)'
;MAKAKVKTKKQAAPIKKSKTAVKAKSASAKSVAKMAKPKVAAPKMVAKKKATLSSPKTTKVMAKKAQIVVQDKNSDIIDLILDDHRPLKDLIKVMKNVGQHDLEDRQEAFEKFARLLTLHAKPEERTMYDFMKGDEEIRELGFEGDVEHGLADQLVEEIKRTEDDDDLWSARVKVLADLVENHIEEEESDLLPNFRDHSELEDREELALKFLRLKDELNDLGGSDAPEEEIIEEDVETEAMISSNR
;
A
#
# COMPACT_ATOMS: atom_id res chain seq x y z
N MET A 1 -34.21 39.41 53.32
CA MET A 1 -33.25 39.22 52.20
C MET A 1 -33.67 37.96 51.45
N ALA A 2 -33.54 37.77 50.14
CA ALA A 2 -33.42 38.62 48.94
C ALA A 2 -32.82 37.69 47.84
N LYS A 3 -33.31 37.76 46.59
CA LYS A 3 -32.88 36.96 45.42
C LYS A 3 -33.17 35.44 45.52
N ALA A 4 -33.27 34.68 44.42
CA ALA A 4 -33.88 34.97 43.11
C ALA A 4 -34.17 33.64 42.38
N LYS A 5 -35.41 33.40 41.92
CA LYS A 5 -35.71 32.25 41.03
C LYS A 5 -35.77 32.74 39.58
N VAL A 6 -34.72 32.45 38.81
CA VAL A 6 -34.71 32.64 37.35
C VAL A 6 -34.66 31.27 36.68
N LYS A 7 -35.79 30.83 36.12
CA LYS A 7 -35.86 29.67 35.22
C LYS A 7 -36.01 30.19 33.79
N THR A 8 -34.91 30.28 33.05
CA THR A 8 -34.94 30.58 31.62
C THR A 8 -35.29 29.33 30.82
N LYS A 9 -36.30 29.43 29.94
CA LYS A 9 -36.64 28.39 28.96
C LYS A 9 -35.48 28.16 27.98
N LYS A 10 -35.34 26.93 27.50
CA LYS A 10 -35.24 26.70 26.05
C LYS A 10 -36.01 25.44 25.68
N GLN A 11 -37.07 25.60 24.89
CA GLN A 11 -37.78 24.48 24.26
C GLN A 11 -37.11 24.26 22.90
N ALA A 12 -36.67 23.04 22.59
CA ALA A 12 -36.25 22.66 21.25
C ALA A 12 -37.39 21.87 20.59
N ALA A 13 -37.84 22.31 19.43
CA ALA A 13 -38.84 21.60 18.64
C ALA A 13 -38.14 20.79 17.53
N PRO A 14 -38.50 19.51 17.31
CA PRO A 14 -37.87 18.70 16.28
C PRO A 14 -38.35 19.15 14.88
N ILE A 15 -37.42 19.63 14.06
CA ILE A 15 -37.70 20.00 12.66
C ILE A 15 -37.81 18.71 11.84
N LYS A 16 -39.02 18.35 11.41
CA LYS A 16 -39.22 17.32 10.39
C LYS A 16 -38.81 17.89 9.02
N LYS A 17 -37.89 17.22 8.33
CA LYS A 17 -37.82 17.21 6.86
C LYS A 17 -38.03 15.79 6.37
N SER A 18 -38.63 15.68 5.18
CA SER A 18 -39.19 14.43 4.63
C SER A 18 -39.23 14.54 3.11
N LYS A 19 -39.31 13.39 2.42
CA LYS A 19 -39.38 13.24 0.95
C LYS A 19 -38.01 13.43 0.27
N THR A 20 -37.68 12.72 -0.81
CA THR A 20 -38.33 11.56 -1.46
C THR A 20 -37.30 10.78 -2.27
N ALA A 21 -37.48 9.46 -2.41
CA ALA A 21 -36.76 8.71 -3.44
C ALA A 21 -37.25 9.10 -4.85
N VAL A 22 -36.32 9.18 -5.81
CA VAL A 22 -36.61 9.19 -7.25
C VAL A 22 -35.82 8.05 -7.88
N LYS A 23 -36.47 7.26 -8.72
CA LYS A 23 -35.93 6.03 -9.32
C LYS A 23 -36.02 6.12 -10.83
N ALA A 24 -34.92 6.45 -11.49
CA ALA A 24 -34.84 6.47 -12.94
C ALA A 24 -34.44 5.07 -13.47
N LYS A 25 -35.26 4.50 -14.35
CA LYS A 25 -34.88 3.41 -15.25
C LYS A 25 -34.92 3.96 -16.67
N SER A 26 -33.90 3.69 -17.47
CA SER A 26 -34.00 3.72 -18.93
C SER A 26 -33.12 2.62 -19.51
N ALA A 27 -33.72 1.73 -20.29
CA ALA A 27 -33.03 0.73 -21.08
C ALA A 27 -33.49 0.86 -22.54
N SER A 28 -32.58 0.69 -23.49
CA SER A 28 -32.89 0.39 -24.89
C SER A 28 -31.74 -0.43 -25.49
N ALA A 29 -31.97 -1.06 -26.64
CA ALA A 29 -31.09 -2.10 -27.20
C ALA A 29 -31.19 -2.19 -28.74
N LYS A 30 -30.35 -3.07 -29.33
CA LYS A 30 -30.27 -3.47 -30.77
C LYS A 30 -29.47 -2.47 -31.66
N SER A 31 -28.83 -2.84 -32.79
CA SER A 31 -28.18 -4.07 -33.34
C SER A 31 -27.42 -3.61 -34.64
N VAL A 32 -26.85 -4.37 -35.61
CA VAL A 32 -26.97 -5.75 -36.14
C VAL A 32 -25.69 -6.17 -36.90
N ALA A 33 -25.48 -7.49 -37.08
CA ALA A 33 -24.60 -8.15 -38.08
C ALA A 33 -23.06 -8.01 -37.92
N LYS A 34 -22.16 -9.01 -38.13
CA LYS A 34 -22.06 -10.26 -38.95
C LYS A 34 -21.45 -10.07 -40.36
N MET A 35 -20.19 -10.52 -40.58
CA MET A 35 -19.83 -11.61 -41.54
C MET A 35 -18.32 -11.97 -41.58
N ALA A 36 -18.02 -13.28 -41.78
CA ALA A 36 -16.90 -13.91 -42.52
C ALA A 36 -15.40 -13.56 -42.31
N LYS A 37 -14.58 -14.64 -42.21
CA LYS A 37 -13.15 -14.70 -42.56
C LYS A 37 -12.97 -15.28 -43.98
N PRO A 38 -11.77 -15.21 -44.57
CA PRO A 38 -11.15 -16.48 -45.00
C PRO A 38 -9.64 -16.61 -44.67
N LYS A 39 -9.09 -17.82 -44.84
CA LYS A 39 -7.66 -18.15 -44.70
C LYS A 39 -6.96 -18.13 -46.07
N VAL A 40 -5.65 -17.86 -46.09
CA VAL A 40 -4.69 -18.46 -47.05
C VAL A 40 -3.43 -18.87 -46.27
N ALA A 41 -2.65 -19.84 -46.78
CA ALA A 41 -1.52 -20.48 -46.08
C ALA A 41 -0.14 -20.19 -46.71
N ALA A 42 0.92 -20.51 -45.98
CA ALA A 42 2.31 -20.30 -46.37
C ALA A 42 2.93 -21.44 -47.22
N PRO A 43 4.00 -21.16 -47.99
CA PRO A 43 4.93 -22.18 -48.53
C PRO A 43 6.07 -22.51 -47.54
N LYS A 44 6.92 -23.50 -47.88
CA LYS A 44 7.93 -24.10 -46.99
C LYS A 44 9.36 -24.13 -47.57
N MET A 45 10.33 -23.99 -46.66
CA MET A 45 11.64 -24.69 -46.59
C MET A 45 12.58 -24.75 -47.81
N VAL A 46 13.84 -24.33 -47.60
CA VAL A 46 15.05 -25.17 -47.82
C VAL A 46 16.05 -24.84 -46.70
N ALA A 47 16.87 -25.81 -46.25
CA ALA A 47 17.86 -25.65 -45.18
C ALA A 47 19.29 -25.97 -45.65
N LYS A 48 20.31 -25.45 -44.95
CA LYS A 48 21.70 -25.95 -45.03
C LYS A 48 22.34 -26.16 -43.65
N LYS A 49 23.09 -27.25 -43.57
CA LYS A 49 24.02 -27.70 -42.51
C LYS A 49 25.23 -26.74 -42.40
N LYS A 50 26.10 -26.79 -41.39
CA LYS A 50 26.11 -27.32 -39.98
C LYS A 50 27.52 -27.00 -39.46
N ALA A 51 27.65 -26.43 -38.26
CA ALA A 51 28.91 -26.41 -37.52
C ALA A 51 28.66 -26.85 -36.07
N THR A 52 29.60 -27.59 -35.48
CA THR A 52 29.49 -28.16 -34.13
C THR A 52 30.76 -27.89 -33.37
N LEU A 53 30.65 -27.50 -32.10
CA LEU A 53 31.68 -27.72 -31.09
C LEU A 53 31.07 -27.71 -29.67
N SER A 54 31.82 -28.29 -28.74
CA SER A 54 31.39 -28.80 -27.43
C SER A 54 30.66 -27.81 -26.50
N SER A 55 29.72 -28.33 -25.71
CA SER A 55 29.25 -27.66 -24.49
C SER A 55 30.19 -27.92 -23.31
N PRO A 56 30.30 -26.97 -22.38
CA PRO A 56 30.41 -27.26 -20.95
C PRO A 56 29.03 -27.18 -20.28
N LYS A 57 28.82 -27.91 -19.18
CA LYS A 57 27.63 -27.77 -18.31
C LYS A 57 27.99 -26.83 -17.14
N THR A 58 27.25 -25.74 -16.92
CA THR A 58 26.87 -25.17 -15.58
C THR A 58 26.33 -23.74 -15.70
N THR A 59 25.00 -23.56 -15.74
CA THR A 59 24.28 -22.29 -15.42
C THR A 59 22.76 -22.50 -15.43
N LYS A 60 22.21 -23.31 -14.50
CA LYS A 60 20.75 -23.56 -14.40
C LYS A 60 20.06 -22.91 -13.18
N VAL A 61 20.71 -21.91 -12.57
CA VAL A 61 20.24 -21.25 -11.33
C VAL A 61 19.83 -19.80 -11.60
N MET A 62 20.72 -18.99 -12.18
CA MET A 62 20.49 -17.54 -12.35
C MET A 62 19.33 -17.21 -13.31
N ALA A 63 19.09 -18.04 -14.32
CA ALA A 63 17.98 -17.87 -15.26
C ALA A 63 16.59 -18.07 -14.63
N LYS A 64 16.47 -18.45 -13.35
CA LYS A 64 15.19 -18.73 -12.69
C LYS A 64 14.60 -17.54 -11.91
N LYS A 65 15.41 -16.64 -11.30
CA LYS A 65 14.86 -15.44 -10.61
C LYS A 65 14.23 -14.48 -11.65
N ALA A 66 14.95 -14.23 -12.73
CA ALA A 66 14.50 -13.41 -13.87
C ALA A 66 13.35 -14.02 -14.72
N GLN A 67 12.80 -15.18 -14.35
CA GLN A 67 11.69 -15.83 -15.05
C GLN A 67 10.36 -15.77 -14.28
N ILE A 68 10.36 -15.21 -13.07
CA ILE A 68 9.15 -15.02 -12.25
C ILE A 68 8.53 -13.63 -12.51
N VAL A 69 9.36 -12.59 -12.64
CA VAL A 69 8.98 -11.18 -12.83
C VAL A 69 8.54 -10.83 -14.27
N VAL A 70 7.88 -11.75 -14.98
CA VAL A 70 7.47 -11.58 -16.40
C VAL A 70 6.04 -12.06 -16.68
N GLN A 71 5.26 -12.27 -15.61
CA GLN A 71 3.81 -12.40 -15.65
C GLN A 71 3.28 -11.65 -14.41
N ASP A 72 2.49 -10.59 -14.51
CA ASP A 72 1.62 -10.21 -15.63
C ASP A 72 1.98 -8.84 -16.25
N LYS A 73 1.55 -8.62 -17.51
CA LYS A 73 1.78 -7.38 -18.27
C LYS A 73 0.50 -6.54 -18.46
N ASN A 74 -0.60 -6.93 -17.80
CA ASN A 74 -1.93 -6.36 -17.92
C ASN A 74 -2.67 -6.27 -16.56
N SER A 75 -1.91 -6.09 -15.47
CA SER A 75 -2.47 -5.80 -14.15
C SER A 75 -2.68 -4.28 -14.01
N ASP A 76 -3.90 -3.85 -13.67
CA ASP A 76 -4.21 -2.48 -13.29
C ASP A 76 -3.63 -2.22 -11.88
N ILE A 77 -2.97 -1.09 -11.64
CA ILE A 77 -2.39 -0.79 -10.31
C ILE A 77 -3.44 -0.79 -9.20
N ILE A 78 -4.69 -0.42 -9.52
CA ILE A 78 -5.82 -0.47 -8.59
C ILE A 78 -6.07 -1.89 -8.10
N ASP A 79 -5.96 -2.89 -8.99
CA ASP A 79 -6.16 -4.29 -8.62
C ASP A 79 -4.98 -4.82 -7.76
N LEU A 80 -3.77 -4.27 -7.91
CA LEU A 80 -2.60 -4.61 -7.08
C LEU A 80 -2.72 -4.04 -5.66
N ILE A 81 -3.21 -2.81 -5.53
CA ILE A 81 -3.44 -2.14 -4.24
C ILE A 81 -4.55 -2.86 -3.47
N LEU A 82 -5.68 -3.15 -4.12
CA LEU A 82 -6.76 -4.00 -3.59
C LEU A 82 -6.32 -5.44 -3.26
N ASP A 83 -5.20 -5.91 -3.82
CA ASP A 83 -4.59 -7.19 -3.50
C ASP A 83 -3.79 -7.15 -2.18
N ASP A 84 -3.12 -6.03 -1.87
CA ASP A 84 -2.39 -5.79 -0.61
C ASP A 84 -3.29 -5.41 0.56
N HIS A 85 -4.42 -4.75 0.31
CA HIS A 85 -5.39 -4.38 1.37
C HIS A 85 -5.95 -5.59 2.11
N ARG A 86 -6.08 -6.73 1.45
CA ARG A 86 -6.67 -7.94 2.04
C ARG A 86 -5.86 -8.48 3.22
N PRO A 87 -4.55 -8.80 3.10
CA PRO A 87 -3.75 -9.22 4.24
C PRO A 87 -3.59 -8.12 5.31
N LEU A 88 -3.56 -6.83 4.93
CA LEU A 88 -3.52 -5.73 5.90
C LEU A 88 -4.79 -5.69 6.77
N LYS A 89 -5.98 -5.69 6.14
CA LYS A 89 -7.28 -5.75 6.83
C LYS A 89 -7.42 -7.00 7.71
N ASP A 90 -6.87 -8.14 7.31
CA ASP A 90 -6.91 -9.35 8.16
C ASP A 90 -5.99 -9.27 9.38
N LEU A 91 -4.82 -8.61 9.28
CA LEU A 91 -3.92 -8.39 10.42
C LEU A 91 -4.44 -7.31 11.37
N ILE A 92 -5.04 -6.24 10.83
CA ILE A 92 -5.74 -5.18 11.57
C ILE A 92 -6.77 -5.78 12.54
N LYS A 93 -7.56 -6.77 12.10
CA LYS A 93 -8.54 -7.47 12.95
C LYS A 93 -7.87 -8.18 14.13
N VAL A 94 -6.73 -8.85 13.93
CA VAL A 94 -6.00 -9.53 15.00
C VAL A 94 -5.44 -8.51 16.00
N MET A 95 -4.73 -7.49 15.50
CA MET A 95 -4.12 -6.43 16.32
C MET A 95 -5.12 -5.69 17.23
N LYS A 96 -6.33 -5.43 16.74
CA LYS A 96 -7.38 -4.65 17.46
C LYS A 96 -8.17 -5.46 18.48
N ASN A 97 -8.33 -6.77 18.30
CA ASN A 97 -9.24 -7.60 19.09
C ASN A 97 -8.62 -8.11 20.40
N VAL A 98 -8.28 -7.16 21.29
CA VAL A 98 -7.80 -7.41 22.65
C VAL A 98 -8.73 -8.38 23.39
N GLY A 99 -8.18 -9.49 23.89
CA GLY A 99 -8.93 -10.51 24.64
C GLY A 99 -9.69 -11.54 23.79
N GLN A 100 -9.61 -11.44 22.45
CA GLN A 100 -9.87 -12.59 21.56
C GLN A 100 -8.56 -13.26 21.12
N HIS A 101 -7.51 -12.45 20.98
CA HIS A 101 -6.12 -12.85 20.83
C HIS A 101 -5.34 -12.49 22.11
N ASP A 102 -4.28 -13.24 22.39
CA ASP A 102 -3.32 -12.88 23.43
C ASP A 102 -2.30 -11.84 22.92
N LEU A 103 -1.26 -11.56 23.71
CA LEU A 103 -0.26 -10.56 23.35
C LEU A 103 0.73 -11.06 22.29
N GLU A 104 1.07 -12.35 22.30
CA GLU A 104 2.04 -12.98 21.39
C GLU A 104 1.45 -13.07 19.96
N ASP A 105 0.20 -13.55 19.84
CA ASP A 105 -0.62 -13.49 18.62
C ASP A 105 -0.62 -12.08 17.99
N ARG A 106 -0.79 -11.06 18.83
CA ARG A 106 -0.90 -9.65 18.39
C ARG A 106 0.46 -9.07 18.02
N GLN A 107 1.54 -9.47 18.68
CA GLN A 107 2.90 -9.07 18.36
C GLN A 107 3.37 -9.70 17.03
N GLU A 108 3.12 -10.99 16.77
CA GLU A 108 3.39 -11.60 15.45
C GLU A 108 2.56 -10.90 14.35
N ALA A 109 1.28 -10.60 14.63
CA ALA A 109 0.44 -9.86 13.68
C ALA A 109 0.96 -8.44 13.40
N PHE A 110 1.49 -7.73 14.40
CA PHE A 110 2.10 -6.41 14.23
C PHE A 110 3.37 -6.45 13.39
N GLU A 111 4.32 -7.34 13.67
CA GLU A 111 5.58 -7.43 12.92
C GLU A 111 5.32 -7.74 11.43
N LYS A 112 4.38 -8.64 11.16
CA LYS A 112 3.94 -8.96 9.81
C LYS A 112 3.17 -7.81 9.16
N PHE A 113 2.36 -7.07 9.92
CA PHE A 113 1.62 -5.91 9.43
C PHE A 113 2.56 -4.77 9.04
N ALA A 114 3.48 -4.36 9.92
CA ALA A 114 4.44 -3.30 9.68
C ALA A 114 5.22 -3.56 8.39
N ARG A 115 5.76 -4.77 8.21
CA ARG A 115 6.48 -5.16 6.99
C ARG A 115 5.60 -5.10 5.73
N LEU A 116 4.33 -5.49 5.81
CA LEU A 116 3.42 -5.45 4.66
C LEU A 116 2.98 -4.02 4.33
N LEU A 117 2.78 -3.17 5.34
CA LEU A 117 2.44 -1.76 5.17
C LEU A 117 3.54 -1.02 4.43
N THR A 118 4.80 -1.15 4.86
CA THR A 118 5.95 -0.53 4.17
C THR A 118 6.09 -1.04 2.71
N LEU A 119 5.76 -2.30 2.44
CA LEU A 119 5.77 -2.89 1.09
C LEU A 119 4.58 -2.51 0.19
N HIS A 120 3.59 -1.76 0.70
CA HIS A 120 2.45 -1.24 -0.07
C HIS A 120 2.54 0.28 -0.18
N ALA A 121 2.72 0.99 0.94
CA ALA A 121 2.85 2.44 1.02
C ALA A 121 4.00 2.98 0.16
N LYS A 122 5.24 2.51 0.35
CA LYS A 122 6.42 3.10 -0.33
C LYS A 122 6.43 2.91 -1.85
N PRO A 123 5.90 1.81 -2.41
CA PRO A 123 5.60 1.73 -3.83
C PRO A 123 4.45 2.66 -4.27
N GLU A 124 3.38 2.79 -3.49
CA GLU A 124 2.18 3.59 -3.80
C GLU A 124 2.44 5.10 -3.83
N GLU A 125 3.05 5.66 -2.77
CA GLU A 125 3.55 7.04 -2.69
C GLU A 125 4.25 7.45 -3.99
N ARG A 126 5.20 6.59 -4.40
CA ARG A 126 6.10 6.77 -5.54
C ARG A 126 5.48 6.38 -6.88
N THR A 127 4.20 5.98 -6.93
CA THR A 127 3.51 5.60 -8.17
C THR A 127 2.18 6.32 -8.31
N MET A 128 1.17 5.89 -7.57
CA MET A 128 -0.19 6.41 -7.67
C MET A 128 -0.27 7.84 -7.14
N TYR A 129 0.21 8.11 -5.92
CA TYR A 129 0.15 9.46 -5.36
C TYR A 129 1.01 10.42 -6.19
N ASP A 130 2.22 10.02 -6.59
CA ASP A 130 3.08 10.82 -7.49
C ASP A 130 2.40 11.18 -8.83
N PHE A 131 1.54 10.31 -9.38
CA PHE A 131 0.70 10.64 -10.54
C PHE A 131 -0.41 11.64 -10.15
N MET A 132 -1.16 11.35 -9.07
CA MET A 132 -2.28 12.18 -8.61
C MET A 132 -1.86 13.60 -8.24
N LYS A 133 -0.71 13.76 -7.58
CA LYS A 133 -0.12 15.07 -7.25
C LYS A 133 0.18 15.91 -8.50
N GLY A 134 0.26 15.29 -9.69
CA GLY A 134 0.33 15.95 -10.98
C GLY A 134 -0.97 16.63 -11.42
N ASP A 135 -2.13 15.99 -11.23
CA ASP A 135 -3.45 16.44 -11.70
C ASP A 135 -4.13 17.38 -10.69
N GLU A 136 -4.65 18.53 -11.15
CA GLU A 136 -5.22 19.53 -10.24
C GLU A 136 -6.55 19.15 -9.60
N GLU A 137 -7.31 18.19 -10.17
CA GLU A 137 -8.62 17.77 -9.64
C GLU A 137 -8.50 16.69 -8.54
N ILE A 138 -7.38 15.95 -8.46
CA ILE A 138 -7.14 14.90 -7.45
C ILE A 138 -5.85 15.06 -6.63
N ARG A 139 -5.06 16.12 -6.85
CA ARG A 139 -3.81 16.42 -6.13
C ARG A 139 -3.94 16.48 -4.60
N GLU A 140 -5.08 16.92 -4.07
CA GLU A 140 -5.31 17.02 -2.62
C GLU A 140 -5.32 15.62 -1.98
N LEU A 141 -6.05 14.66 -2.57
CA LEU A 141 -6.09 13.26 -2.14
C LEU A 141 -4.70 12.59 -2.12
N GLY A 142 -3.87 12.87 -3.14
CA GLY A 142 -2.50 12.35 -3.21
C GLY A 142 -1.55 12.95 -2.17
N PHE A 143 -1.84 14.15 -1.64
CA PHE A 143 -1.10 14.72 -0.50
C PHE A 143 -1.68 14.29 0.86
N GLU A 144 -2.98 13.99 0.93
CA GLU A 144 -3.62 13.43 2.12
C GLU A 144 -3.07 12.03 2.41
N GLY A 145 -2.97 11.17 1.39
CA GLY A 145 -2.32 9.86 1.49
C GLY A 145 -0.85 9.92 1.91
N ASP A 146 -0.03 10.81 1.31
CA ASP A 146 1.37 11.06 1.72
C ASP A 146 1.47 11.38 3.24
N VAL A 147 0.49 12.12 3.79
CA VAL A 147 0.46 12.52 5.21
C VAL A 147 0.01 11.36 6.11
N GLU A 148 -1.01 10.59 5.71
CA GLU A 148 -1.50 9.45 6.49
C GLU A 148 -0.48 8.31 6.54
N HIS A 149 0.19 8.00 5.42
CA HIS A 149 1.30 7.03 5.38
C HIS A 149 2.42 7.47 6.33
N GLY A 150 2.82 8.75 6.25
CA GLY A 150 3.84 9.32 7.14
C GLY A 150 3.47 9.30 8.63
N LEU A 151 2.17 9.37 8.97
CA LEU A 151 1.68 9.20 10.35
C LEU A 151 1.66 7.74 10.80
N ALA A 152 1.31 6.81 9.90
CA ALA A 152 1.34 5.38 10.17
C ALA A 152 2.76 4.86 10.42
N ASP A 153 3.75 5.30 9.63
CA ASP A 153 5.17 4.94 9.84
C ASP A 153 5.71 5.45 11.18
N GLN A 154 5.37 6.68 11.58
CA GLN A 154 5.74 7.22 12.89
C GLN A 154 5.18 6.37 14.03
N LEU A 155 3.94 5.89 13.91
CA LEU A 155 3.35 4.98 14.89
C LEU A 155 4.00 3.59 14.87
N VAL A 156 4.35 3.05 13.69
CA VAL A 156 5.10 1.79 13.58
C VAL A 156 6.44 1.87 14.32
N GLU A 157 7.21 2.95 14.11
CA GLU A 157 8.49 3.16 14.80
C GLU A 157 8.33 3.42 16.30
N GLU A 158 7.26 4.10 16.73
CA GLU A 158 6.94 4.23 18.15
C GLU A 158 6.59 2.88 18.81
N ILE A 159 5.85 2.01 18.11
CA ILE A 159 5.47 0.68 18.62
C ILE A 159 6.70 -0.23 18.76
N LYS A 160 7.58 -0.29 17.75
CA LYS A 160 8.84 -1.06 17.80
C LYS A 160 9.75 -0.63 18.97
N ARG A 161 9.65 0.63 19.41
CA ARG A 161 10.42 1.23 20.52
C ARG A 161 9.65 1.24 21.86
N THR A 162 8.52 0.53 21.94
CA THR A 162 7.75 0.40 23.19
C THR A 162 8.19 -0.84 23.95
N GLU A 163 9.24 -0.68 24.75
CA GLU A 163 9.76 -1.70 25.67
C GLU A 163 9.05 -1.63 27.04
N ASP A 164 8.91 -2.79 27.71
CA ASP A 164 8.41 -2.96 29.10
C ASP A 164 7.03 -2.35 29.47
N ASP A 165 6.19 -1.95 28.51
CA ASP A 165 4.83 -1.44 28.73
C ASP A 165 3.79 -2.01 27.73
N ASP A 166 3.22 -3.17 28.07
CA ASP A 166 2.22 -3.89 27.28
C ASP A 166 0.90 -3.10 27.05
N ASP A 167 0.53 -2.23 27.99
CA ASP A 167 -0.67 -1.41 27.93
C ASP A 167 -0.48 -0.25 26.94
N LEU A 168 0.67 0.43 26.99
CA LEU A 168 1.07 1.46 26.02
C LEU A 168 1.27 0.87 24.62
N TRP A 169 1.93 -0.30 24.52
CA TRP A 169 2.07 -1.04 23.27
C TRP A 169 0.70 -1.35 22.67
N SER A 170 -0.21 -1.90 23.48
CA SER A 170 -1.57 -2.24 23.04
C SER A 170 -2.39 -1.02 22.64
N ALA A 171 -2.20 0.12 23.30
CA ALA A 171 -2.84 1.38 22.94
C ALA A 171 -2.33 1.93 21.60
N ARG A 172 -1.01 1.96 21.39
CA ARG A 172 -0.40 2.43 20.13
C ARG A 172 -0.79 1.54 18.94
N VAL A 173 -0.68 0.21 19.09
CA VAL A 173 -1.10 -0.77 18.07
C VAL A 173 -2.58 -0.62 17.71
N LYS A 174 -3.44 -0.35 18.69
CA LYS A 174 -4.85 -0.05 18.41
C LYS A 174 -4.99 1.23 17.58
N VAL A 175 -4.30 2.32 17.93
CA VAL A 175 -4.40 3.59 17.19
C VAL A 175 -3.88 3.47 15.76
N LEU A 176 -2.75 2.79 15.54
CA LEU A 176 -2.23 2.48 14.20
C LEU A 176 -3.25 1.69 13.37
N ALA A 177 -3.88 0.68 13.97
CA ALA A 177 -4.87 -0.16 13.29
C ALA A 177 -6.27 0.48 13.19
N ASP A 178 -6.57 1.54 13.96
CA ASP A 178 -7.72 2.42 13.74
C ASP A 178 -7.43 3.41 12.59
N LEU A 179 -6.21 3.96 12.50
CA LEU A 179 -5.76 4.85 11.43
C LEU A 179 -5.77 4.14 10.06
N VAL A 180 -5.04 3.03 9.93
CA VAL A 180 -4.86 2.34 8.63
C VAL A 180 -6.14 1.60 8.18
N GLU A 181 -7.06 1.25 9.10
CA GLU A 181 -8.38 0.74 8.68
C GLU A 181 -9.24 1.83 8.04
N ASN A 182 -9.24 3.05 8.60
CA ASN A 182 -9.95 4.19 8.00
C ASN A 182 -9.34 4.59 6.66
N HIS A 183 -8.01 4.75 6.60
CA HIS A 183 -7.27 5.09 5.38
C HIS A 183 -7.67 4.18 4.22
N ILE A 184 -7.62 2.85 4.42
CA ILE A 184 -7.98 1.87 3.39
C ILE A 184 -9.49 1.88 3.07
N GLU A 185 -10.38 2.22 4.01
CA GLU A 185 -11.82 2.37 3.71
C GLU A 185 -12.11 3.63 2.88
N GLU A 186 -11.42 4.74 3.13
CA GLU A 186 -11.55 5.99 2.37
C GLU A 186 -10.89 5.86 0.99
N GLU A 187 -9.75 5.17 0.91
CA GLU A 187 -9.04 4.92 -0.34
C GLU A 187 -9.83 4.00 -1.29
N GLU A 188 -10.40 2.89 -0.78
CA GLU A 188 -11.25 1.98 -1.58
C GLU A 188 -12.59 2.59 -2.00
N SER A 189 -13.08 3.61 -1.29
CA SER A 189 -14.42 4.16 -1.51
C SER A 189 -14.47 5.51 -2.23
N ASP A 190 -13.39 6.30 -2.21
CA ASP A 190 -13.29 7.59 -2.89
C ASP A 190 -11.99 7.73 -3.72
N LEU A 191 -10.81 7.48 -3.14
CA LEU A 191 -9.53 7.75 -3.82
C LEU A 191 -9.30 6.88 -5.07
N LEU A 192 -9.41 5.54 -4.97
CA LEU A 192 -9.25 4.63 -6.11
C LEU A 192 -10.32 4.86 -7.21
N PRO A 193 -11.61 5.11 -6.89
CA PRO A 193 -12.58 5.61 -7.86
C PRO A 193 -12.17 6.90 -8.58
N ASN A 194 -11.75 7.94 -7.86
CA ASN A 194 -11.34 9.21 -8.48
C ASN A 194 -10.08 9.02 -9.34
N PHE A 195 -9.07 8.32 -8.86
CA PHE A 195 -7.87 7.99 -9.62
C PHE A 195 -8.20 7.20 -10.91
N ARG A 196 -9.17 6.27 -10.88
CA ARG A 196 -9.63 5.54 -12.06
C ARG A 196 -10.28 6.44 -13.11
N ASP A 197 -11.07 7.43 -12.70
CA ASP A 197 -11.77 8.35 -13.61
C ASP A 197 -10.83 9.42 -14.20
N HIS A 198 -9.64 9.62 -13.63
CA HIS A 198 -8.61 10.58 -14.08
C HIS A 198 -7.35 9.93 -14.70
N SER A 199 -7.35 8.61 -14.95
CA SER A 199 -6.23 7.91 -15.58
C SER A 199 -6.68 7.01 -16.72
N GLU A 200 -5.89 6.94 -17.80
CA GLU A 200 -6.13 5.94 -18.84
C GLU A 200 -5.61 4.57 -18.38
N LEU A 201 -6.10 3.49 -19.01
CA LEU A 201 -5.66 2.13 -18.67
C LEU A 201 -4.16 1.93 -18.95
N GLU A 202 -3.63 2.59 -19.98
CA GLU A 202 -2.20 2.52 -20.34
C GLU A 202 -1.32 3.13 -19.24
N ASP A 203 -1.72 4.27 -18.66
CA ASP A 203 -1.02 4.88 -17.50
C ASP A 203 -1.03 3.93 -16.29
N ARG A 204 -2.17 3.29 -16.01
CA ARG A 204 -2.29 2.37 -14.87
C ARG A 204 -1.53 1.05 -15.05
N GLU A 205 -1.41 0.55 -16.28
CA GLU A 205 -0.54 -0.59 -16.59
C GLU A 205 0.96 -0.22 -16.47
N GLU A 206 1.37 1.00 -16.86
CA GLU A 206 2.76 1.47 -16.63
C GLU A 206 3.05 1.70 -15.13
N LEU A 207 2.12 2.31 -14.39
CA LEU A 207 2.24 2.52 -12.94
C LEU A 207 2.29 1.18 -12.18
N ALA A 208 1.50 0.18 -12.58
CA ALA A 208 1.55 -1.16 -12.00
C ALA A 208 2.93 -1.82 -12.16
N LEU A 209 3.54 -1.70 -13.33
CA LEU A 209 4.91 -2.20 -13.58
C LEU A 209 5.95 -1.46 -12.74
N LYS A 210 5.77 -0.16 -12.48
CA LYS A 210 6.63 0.64 -11.58
C LYS A 210 6.43 0.24 -10.11
N PHE A 211 5.18 0.02 -9.67
CA PHE A 211 4.80 -0.41 -8.32
C PHE A 211 5.41 -1.78 -7.99
N LEU A 212 5.16 -2.79 -8.85
CA LEU A 212 5.72 -4.13 -8.66
C LEU A 212 7.25 -4.13 -8.60
N ARG A 213 7.90 -3.31 -9.43
CA ARG A 213 9.36 -3.17 -9.40
C ARG A 213 9.86 -2.55 -8.09
N LEU A 214 9.27 -1.45 -7.64
CA LEU A 214 9.65 -0.79 -6.38
C LEU A 214 9.45 -1.73 -5.18
N LYS A 215 8.37 -2.52 -5.22
CA LYS A 215 8.06 -3.53 -4.22
C LYS A 215 9.04 -4.70 -4.20
N ASP A 216 9.45 -5.20 -5.38
CA ASP A 216 10.51 -6.21 -5.50
C ASP A 216 11.86 -5.68 -4.99
N GLU A 217 12.23 -4.44 -5.33
CA GLU A 217 13.46 -3.78 -4.87
C GLU A 217 13.46 -3.61 -3.34
N LEU A 218 12.35 -3.11 -2.76
CA LEU A 218 12.18 -2.94 -1.31
C LEU A 218 12.10 -4.29 -0.56
N ASN A 219 11.54 -5.33 -1.19
CA ASN A 219 11.48 -6.67 -0.61
C ASN A 219 12.85 -7.39 -0.62
N ASP A 220 13.69 -7.19 -1.66
CA ASP A 220 15.09 -7.65 -1.66
C ASP A 220 15.94 -6.89 -0.60
N LEU A 221 15.55 -5.66 -0.22
CA LEU A 221 16.05 -4.92 0.97
C LEU A 221 15.37 -5.34 2.29
N GLY A 222 14.71 -6.50 2.31
CA GLY A 222 14.05 -7.06 3.50
C GLY A 222 12.67 -6.48 3.83
N GLY A 223 12.31 -5.31 3.29
CA GLY A 223 11.13 -4.53 3.65
C GLY A 223 11.41 -3.34 4.58
N SER A 224 12.67 -2.90 4.69
CA SER A 224 13.06 -1.66 5.38
C SER A 224 13.15 -0.52 4.37
N ASP A 225 12.52 0.61 4.67
CA ASP A 225 12.65 1.87 3.92
C ASP A 225 13.74 2.80 4.50
N ALA A 226 14.09 2.61 5.78
CA ALA A 226 15.24 3.25 6.40
C ALA A 226 16.52 2.96 5.60
N PRO A 227 17.40 3.97 5.39
CA PRO A 227 18.69 3.74 4.75
C PRO A 227 19.50 2.74 5.57
N GLU A 228 20.19 1.83 4.87
CA GLU A 228 21.15 0.91 5.48
C GLU A 228 22.20 1.74 6.23
N GLU A 229 22.17 1.72 7.58
CA GLU A 229 23.11 2.49 8.39
C GLU A 229 24.51 1.97 8.11
N GLU A 230 25.30 2.76 7.37
CA GLU A 230 26.72 2.51 7.17
C GLU A 230 27.38 2.51 8.56
N ILE A 231 27.71 1.32 9.07
CA ILE A 231 28.34 1.14 10.37
C ILE A 231 29.74 1.75 10.28
N ILE A 232 29.83 3.04 10.62
CA ILE A 232 31.09 3.72 10.87
C ILE A 232 31.65 3.07 12.13
N GLU A 233 32.58 2.14 11.95
CA GLU A 233 33.47 1.70 13.02
C GLU A 233 34.31 2.91 13.47
N GLU A 234 33.81 3.67 14.45
CA GLU A 234 34.63 4.67 15.14
C GLU A 234 35.76 3.93 15.85
N ASP A 235 36.97 4.01 15.30
CA ASP A 235 38.20 3.52 15.93
C ASP A 235 38.41 4.21 17.29
N VAL A 236 37.91 3.60 18.37
CA VAL A 236 38.06 4.10 19.75
C VAL A 236 39.48 3.81 20.27
N GLU A 237 40.50 4.39 19.62
CA GLU A 237 41.88 4.39 20.10
C GLU A 237 42.38 5.80 20.42
N THR A 238 43.11 5.91 21.54
CA THR A 238 43.79 7.11 22.06
C THR A 238 42.93 8.27 22.60
N GLU A 239 42.76 8.32 23.94
CA GLU A 239 43.46 9.37 24.72
C GLU A 239 43.70 8.97 26.20
N ALA A 240 44.48 7.92 26.44
CA ALA A 240 44.88 7.49 27.78
C ALA A 240 46.07 8.29 28.38
N MET A 241 46.16 9.61 28.14
CA MET A 241 47.22 10.47 28.70
C MET A 241 46.83 11.97 28.79
N ILE A 242 46.28 12.40 29.94
CA ILE A 242 46.60 13.65 30.66
C ILE A 242 46.09 13.48 32.11
N SER A 243 46.94 12.91 32.98
CA SER A 243 46.69 12.82 34.43
C SER A 243 48.00 12.95 35.20
N SER A 244 48.69 14.07 34.98
CA SER A 244 49.91 14.47 35.70
C SER A 244 50.15 15.97 35.57
N ASN A 245 49.24 16.78 36.13
CA ASN A 245 49.55 18.17 36.50
C ASN A 245 48.53 18.82 37.47
N ARG A 246 48.32 18.23 38.65
CA ARG A 246 48.07 18.98 39.90
C ARG A 246 48.26 18.12 41.14
#